data_AF-A0A928NE66-F1
#
_entry.id   AF-A0A928NE66-F1
#
_cell.length_a   1.000
_cell.length_b   1.000
_cell.length_c   1.000
_cell.angle_alpha   90.00
_cell.angle_beta   90.00
_cell.angle_gamma   90.00
#
_symmetry.space_group_name_H-M   'P 1'
#
loop_
_entity.id
_entity.type
_entity.pdbx_description
1 polymer ?
#
loop_
_entity_poly.entity_id
_entity_poly.type
_entity_poly.pdbx_seq_one_letter_code
_entity_poly.pdbx_strand_id
1 'polypeptide(L)' 'MQHKIPYMPTNPLYAFAYVPFQKYENLYEVNCALKHGTIFKDLNIPFEKYKNNPYMTPFR' A
#
# COMPACT_ATOMS: atom_id res chain seq x y z
N MET A 1 24.55 -8.41 -23.65
CA MET A 1 23.63 -7.30 -24.00
C MET A 1 23.44 -6.45 -22.75
N GLN A 2 23.83 -5.18 -22.79
CA GLN A 2 23.74 -4.29 -21.63
C GLN A 2 22.28 -3.89 -21.44
N HIS A 3 21.67 -4.27 -20.31
CA HIS A 3 20.31 -3.84 -19.99
C HIS A 3 20.34 -2.33 -19.69
N LYS A 4 19.81 -1.51 -20.61
CA LYS A 4 19.60 -0.08 -20.35
C LYS A 4 18.45 0.06 -19.35
N ILE A 5 18.77 0.45 -18.12
CA ILE A 5 17.77 0.85 -17.14
C ILE A 5 17.16 2.17 -17.66
N PRO A 6 15.83 2.24 -17.85
CA PRO A 6 15.20 3.47 -18.33
C PRO A 6 15.24 4.54 -17.24
N TYR A 7 15.32 5.82 -17.64
CA TYR A 7 15.31 6.95 -16.71
C TYR A 7 14.03 7.02 -15.86
N MET A 8 12.89 6.61 -16.43
CA MET A 8 11.61 6.44 -15.75
C MET A 8 10.98 5.09 -16.10
N PRO A 9 10.09 4.54 -15.25
CA PRO A 9 9.36 3.32 -15.57
C PRO A 9 8.58 3.46 -16.88
N THR A 10 8.62 2.43 -17.72
CA THR A 10 7.91 2.41 -19.02
C THR A 10 6.38 2.51 -18.87
N ASN A 11 5.86 2.17 -17.69
CA ASN A 11 4.45 2.32 -17.32
C ASN A 11 4.36 2.86 -15.88
N PRO A 12 4.54 4.17 -15.67
CA PRO A 12 4.51 4.74 -14.32
C PRO A 12 3.10 4.63 -13.74
N LEU A 13 2.98 4.04 -12.56
CA LEU A 13 1.74 4.08 -11.80
C LEU A 13 1.60 5.47 -11.16
N TYR A 14 0.39 6.04 -11.18
CA TYR A 14 0.12 7.28 -10.45
C TYR A 14 0.41 7.07 -8.96
N ALA A 15 1.28 7.92 -8.40
CA ALA A 15 1.46 7.97 -6.97
C ALA A 15 0.24 8.63 -6.32
N PHE A 16 -0.07 8.23 -5.09
CA PHE A 16 -1.11 8.89 -4.31
C PHE A 16 -0.59 10.24 -3.82
N ALA A 17 -1.24 11.33 -4.22
CA ALA A 17 -0.91 12.68 -3.75
C ALA A 17 -1.43 12.98 -2.33
N TYR A 18 -2.19 12.06 -1.74
CA TYR A 18 -2.80 12.22 -0.42
C TYR A 18 -2.73 10.93 0.39
N VAL A 19 -2.74 11.09 1.71
CA VAL A 19 -2.92 9.97 2.65
C VAL A 19 -4.40 9.94 3.03
N PRO A 20 -5.10 8.82 2.85
CA PRO A 20 -6.51 8.76 3.19
C PRO A 20 -6.68 8.78 4.72
N PHE A 21 -7.73 9.46 5.20
CA PHE A 21 -8.01 9.53 6.64
C PHE A 21 -8.26 8.14 7.21
N GLN A 22 -7.50 7.77 8.22
CA GLN A 22 -7.67 6.49 8.89
C GLN A 22 -8.41 6.65 10.21
N LYS A 23 -9.55 5.99 10.32
CA LYS A 23 -10.30 5.90 11.57
C LYS A 23 -9.53 5.05 12.57
N TYR A 24 -9.61 5.43 13.85
CA TYR A 24 -9.01 4.68 14.94
C TYR A 24 -9.90 3.51 15.35
N GLU A 25 -10.02 2.54 14.46
CA GLU A 25 -10.87 1.35 14.61
C GLU A 25 -10.20 0.12 13.99
N ASN A 26 -10.80 -1.06 14.21
CA ASN A 26 -10.34 -2.33 13.65
C ASN A 26 -8.83 -2.61 13.86
N LEU A 27 -8.38 -2.46 15.10
CA LEU A 27 -6.96 -2.54 15.45
C LEU A 27 -6.52 -3.98 15.73
N TYR A 28 -5.26 -4.27 15.43
CA TYR A 28 -4.53 -5.39 16.00
C TYR A 28 -4.24 -5.14 17.49
N GLU A 29 -4.18 -6.21 18.26
CA GLU A 29 -3.52 -6.20 19.56
C GLU A 29 -2.06 -5.75 19.43
N VAL A 30 -1.54 -5.09 20.46
CA VAL A 30 -0.21 -4.44 20.43
C VAL A 30 0.89 -5.39 19.97
N ASN A 31 0.89 -6.62 20.48
CA ASN A 31 1.89 -7.63 20.13
C ASN A 31 1.76 -8.13 18.67
N CYS A 32 0.56 -8.09 18.11
CA CYS A 32 0.32 -8.49 16.72
C CYS A 32 0.67 -7.36 15.73
N ALA A 33 0.48 -6.10 16.12
CA ALA A 33 0.72 -4.95 15.26
C ALA A 33 2.18 -4.91 14.72
N LEU A 34 3.16 -5.21 15.58
CA LEU A 34 4.57 -5.26 15.19
C LEU A 34 4.85 -6.33 14.13
N LYS A 35 4.19 -7.49 14.22
CA LYS A 35 4.33 -8.57 13.23
C LYS A 35 3.76 -8.18 11.86
N HIS A 36 2.72 -7.36 11.85
CA HIS A 36 2.06 -6.90 10.63
C HIS A 36 2.60 -5.58 10.08
N GLY A 37 3.45 -4.86 10.84
CA GLY A 37 4.00 -3.56 10.44
C GLY A 37 2.98 -2.41 10.49
N THR A 38 1.79 -2.65 11.04
CA THR A 38 0.71 -1.67 11.21
C THR A 38 -0.20 -2.13 12.35
N ILE A 39 -0.73 -1.17 13.13
CA ILE A 39 -1.77 -1.46 14.13
C ILE A 39 -3.16 -1.57 13.48
N PHE A 40 -3.36 -0.98 12.31
CA PHE A 40 -4.66 -0.97 11.63
C PHE A 40 -4.79 -2.17 10.71
N LYS A 41 -5.78 -3.05 10.95
CA LYS A 41 -5.99 -4.25 10.13
C LYS A 41 -6.32 -3.90 8.68
N ASP A 42 -7.03 -2.81 8.46
CA ASP A 42 -7.42 -2.33 7.14
C ASP A 42 -6.23 -1.89 6.27
N LEU A 43 -5.06 -1.65 6.87
CA LEU A 43 -3.82 -1.39 6.13
C LEU A 43 -2.99 -2.64 5.85
N ASN A 44 -3.30 -3.78 6.47
CA ASN A 44 -2.58 -5.03 6.22
C ASN A 44 -3.07 -5.70 4.92
N ILE A 45 -2.79 -5.04 3.80
CA ILE A 45 -3.25 -5.44 2.48
C ILE A 45 -2.03 -5.85 1.64
N PRO A 46 -2.00 -7.09 1.10
CA PRO A 46 -0.92 -7.56 0.23
C PRO A 46 -0.72 -6.68 -1.00
N PHE A 47 0.54 -6.46 -1.39
CA PHE A 47 0.88 -5.64 -2.56
C PHE A 47 0.18 -6.07 -3.85
N GLU A 48 0.02 -7.38 -4.06
CA GLU A 48 -0.65 -7.93 -5.25
C GLU A 48 -2.11 -7.49 -5.40
N LYS A 49 -2.79 -7.11 -4.32
CA LYS A 49 -4.15 -6.55 -4.39
C LYS A 49 -4.18 -5.15 -5.04
N TYR A 50 -3.05 -4.44 -5.07
CA TYR A 50 -2.93 -3.09 -5.65
C TYR A 50 -2.33 -3.08 -7.05
N LYS A 51 -1.66 -4.15 -7.46
CA LYS A 51 -0.96 -4.25 -8.74
C LYS A 51 -1.83 -3.88 -9.96
N ASN A 52 -3.12 -4.18 -9.90
CA ASN A 52 -4.07 -3.93 -10.99
C ASN A 52 -5.09 -2.81 -10.67
N ASN A 53 -4.99 -2.17 -9.51
CA ASN A 53 -5.93 -1.12 -9.10
C ASN A 53 -5.17 0.13 -8.66
N PRO A 54 -5.13 1.19 -9.49
CA PRO A 54 -4.45 2.44 -9.15
C PRO A 54 -5.19 3.23 -8.06
N TYR A 55 -6.40 2.83 -7.66
CA TYR A 55 -7.17 3.45 -6.58
C TYR A 55 -7.06 2.62 -5.31
N MET A 56 -6.10 2.96 -4.45
CA MET A 56 -6.03 2.44 -3.10
C MET A 56 -7.16 3.08 -2.28
N THR A 57 -8.31 2.41 -2.22
CA THR A 57 -9.37 2.73 -1.25
C THR A 57 -9.35 1.64 -0.17
N PRO A 58 -8.45 1.71 0.83
CA PRO A 58 -8.37 0.70 1.89
C PRO A 58 -9.64 0.65 2.77
N PHE A 59 -10.55 1.62 2.60
CA PHE A 59 -11.75 1.82 3.41
C PHE A 59 -13.08 1.60 2.64
N ARG A 60 -13.07 0.86 1.53
CA ARG A 60 -14.30 0.46 0.82
C ARG A 60 -14.84 -0.87 1.33
#